data_AF-A0A2T2Z0E2-F1
#
_entry.id   AF-A0A2T2Z0E2-F1
#
_cell.length_a   1.000
_cell.length_b   1.000
_cell.length_c   1.000
_cell.angle_alpha   90.00
_cell.angle_beta   90.00
_cell.angle_gamma   90.00
#
_symmetry.space_group_name_H-M   'P 1'
#
loop_
_entity.id
_entity.type
_entity.pdbx_description
1 polymer ?
#
loop_
_entity_poly.entity_id
_entity_poly.type
_entity_poly.pdbx_seq_one_letter_code
_entity_poly.pdbx_strand_id
1 'polypeptide(L)'
;MRQPGRSIRRHRRNHREWVTHVSDNQSGDQRGIPTGVATGVGSWPGTDPREAAATIVGELPALAHLPELPARGVGSDMVGRASALLVDMQFDTTTRGYRLSARPGSTARRAHDLLRTDLDALEEIWETAGLTGTGRTVKVQSVGPLTLAAHLELANGHRVLTDSGAVRDLSESLAEGLRNHAAEVGKRLGADIVVQLDEPSLGAVLEGGLRGASVLNTVRAVPEPEALYILDTVVTAQSGPVLIHCCAAPPPLPFLRGSAAAAIGFDVATIATGNLDAIGELLDAGKYLAVGLVPTSAPPTPPSWRGLAEPGVRLVDRLGFPRRTLTDRILVTPTCGLGASPLTWARRALDLSREVARAYADDPESLTFE
;
A
#
# COMPACT_ATOMS: atom_id res chain seq x y z
N MET A 1 21.15 -57.46 66.48
CA MET A 1 20.63 -57.06 65.16
C MET A 1 20.34 -55.56 65.15
N ARG A 2 21.20 -54.75 64.51
CA ARG A 2 20.92 -53.41 63.98
C ARG A 2 22.14 -52.95 63.17
N GLN A 3 21.91 -52.63 61.91
CA GLN A 3 22.83 -52.06 60.92
C GLN A 3 21.98 -51.31 59.85
N PRO A 4 22.55 -50.38 59.06
CA PRO A 4 22.22 -48.95 59.14
C PRO A 4 21.99 -48.26 57.76
N GLY A 5 21.91 -46.92 57.73
CA GLY A 5 22.09 -46.07 56.54
C GLY A 5 20.97 -45.04 56.36
N ARG A 6 21.14 -43.80 55.88
CA ARG A 6 22.25 -43.13 55.17
C ARG A 6 22.10 -41.60 55.33
N SER A 7 23.23 -40.89 55.35
CA SER A 7 23.36 -39.43 55.43
C SER A 7 23.15 -38.73 54.08
N ILE A 8 22.49 -37.56 54.10
CA ILE A 8 22.40 -36.65 52.95
C ILE A 8 23.50 -35.58 53.07
N ARG A 9 24.50 -35.63 52.18
CA ARG A 9 25.53 -34.59 52.02
C ARG A 9 25.05 -33.54 51.02
N ARG A 10 25.05 -32.27 51.46
CA ARG A 10 24.96 -31.09 50.56
C ARG A 10 26.32 -30.89 49.87
N HIS A 11 26.31 -30.68 48.56
CA HIS A 11 27.48 -30.26 47.79
C HIS A 11 27.16 -28.97 47.04
N ARG A 12 27.98 -27.96 47.29
CA ARG A 12 28.11 -26.70 46.54
C ARG A 12 28.78 -27.01 45.19
N ARG A 13 28.31 -26.42 44.09
CA ARG A 13 29.10 -26.30 42.86
C ARG A 13 28.87 -24.94 42.16
N ASN A 14 29.97 -24.44 41.63
CA ASN A 14 30.25 -23.11 41.09
C ASN A 14 29.61 -22.80 39.73
N HIS A 15 29.52 -21.49 39.48
CA HIS A 15 29.65 -20.76 38.20
C HIS A 15 29.99 -21.58 36.95
N ARG A 16 29.16 -21.43 35.91
CA ARG A 16 29.60 -21.36 34.51
C ARG A 16 28.68 -20.43 33.71
N GLU A 17 29.35 -19.57 32.94
CA GLU A 17 28.81 -18.67 31.93
C GLU A 17 27.99 -19.44 30.90
N TRP A 18 26.84 -18.87 30.52
CA TRP A 18 26.07 -19.32 29.36
C TRP A 18 26.32 -18.30 28.24
N VAL A 19 27.28 -18.63 27.39
CA VAL A 19 27.35 -18.09 26.03
C VAL A 19 26.20 -18.74 25.27
N THR A 20 25.11 -18.01 25.05
CA THR A 20 24.07 -18.45 24.13
C THR A 20 24.52 -18.14 22.71
N HIS A 21 25.06 -19.17 22.05
CA HIS A 21 25.00 -19.28 20.60
C HIS A 21 23.55 -19.08 20.16
N VAL A 22 23.25 -17.97 19.48
CA VAL A 22 22.04 -17.89 18.66
C VAL A 22 22.42 -18.51 17.33
N SER A 23 22.00 -19.76 17.22
CA SER A 23 22.04 -20.60 16.04
C SER A 23 21.33 -19.93 14.85
N ASP A 24 22.04 -19.93 13.72
CA ASP A 24 21.43 -19.94 12.39
C ASP A 24 20.29 -20.98 12.31
N ASN A 25 19.34 -20.65 11.44
CA ASN A 25 18.21 -21.45 10.98
C ASN A 25 16.87 -21.26 11.72
N GLN A 26 16.16 -20.21 11.32
CA GLN A 26 14.71 -20.26 11.14
C GLN A 26 14.37 -19.74 9.74
N SER A 27 14.36 -20.64 8.76
CA SER A 27 13.57 -20.49 7.54
C SER A 27 12.09 -20.56 7.92
N GLY A 28 11.56 -19.47 8.49
CA GLY A 28 10.14 -19.21 8.61
C GLY A 28 9.68 -18.52 7.33
N ASP A 29 8.66 -19.09 6.69
CA ASP A 29 7.86 -18.55 5.59
C ASP A 29 7.70 -17.02 5.65
N GLN A 30 8.63 -16.27 5.04
CA GLN A 30 8.51 -14.82 4.87
C GLN A 30 7.68 -14.57 3.63
N ARG A 31 6.35 -14.50 3.81
CA ARG A 31 5.42 -13.97 2.80
C ARG A 31 5.67 -12.46 2.61
N GLY A 32 6.73 -12.16 1.88
CA GLY A 32 7.15 -10.81 1.52
C GLY A 32 6.37 -10.26 0.33
N ILE A 33 6.55 -8.97 0.05
CA ILE A 33 6.00 -8.33 -1.15
C ILE A 33 6.79 -8.83 -2.36
N PRO A 34 6.15 -9.30 -3.46
CA PRO A 34 6.86 -9.64 -4.68
C PRO A 34 7.67 -8.45 -5.23
N THR A 35 8.93 -8.66 -5.59
CA THR A 35 9.86 -7.65 -6.12
C THR A 35 10.39 -8.04 -7.50
N GLY A 36 11.00 -7.10 -8.23
CA GLY A 36 11.41 -7.31 -9.63
C GLY A 36 10.20 -7.45 -10.57
N VAL A 37 9.03 -6.99 -10.13
CA VAL A 37 7.75 -7.19 -10.80
C VAL A 37 7.02 -5.87 -10.98
N ALA A 38 6.04 -5.88 -11.88
CA ALA A 38 5.15 -4.75 -12.08
C ALA A 38 3.83 -4.93 -11.33
N THR A 39 3.25 -3.82 -10.87
CA THR A 39 1.86 -3.75 -10.44
C THR A 39 1.24 -2.39 -10.78
N GLY A 40 -0.09 -2.29 -10.76
CA GLY A 40 -0.80 -1.02 -10.87
C GLY A 40 -0.97 -0.37 -9.50
N VAL A 41 -1.28 0.92 -9.42
CA VAL A 41 -1.55 1.59 -8.13
C VAL A 41 -2.93 1.21 -7.58
N GLY A 42 -3.97 1.10 -8.43
CA GLY A 42 -5.28 0.58 -8.01
C GLY A 42 -6.42 1.02 -8.92
N SER A 43 -6.55 2.33 -9.13
CA SER A 43 -7.61 2.88 -9.97
C SER A 43 -7.41 2.59 -11.45
N TRP A 44 -8.51 2.28 -12.14
CA TRP A 44 -8.56 1.83 -13.53
C TRP A 44 -9.69 2.54 -14.28
N PRO A 45 -9.51 2.89 -15.57
CA PRO A 45 -10.53 3.61 -16.31
C PRO A 45 -11.69 2.70 -16.75
N GLY A 46 -12.86 3.31 -16.92
CA GLY A 46 -14.08 2.62 -17.33
C GLY A 46 -14.98 2.20 -16.15
N THR A 47 -16.03 1.46 -16.48
CA THR A 47 -17.10 1.11 -15.54
C THR A 47 -17.43 -0.38 -15.48
N ASP A 48 -16.79 -1.20 -16.33
CA ASP A 48 -17.03 -2.63 -16.41
C ASP A 48 -16.02 -3.39 -15.51
N PRO A 49 -16.48 -4.03 -14.42
CA PRO A 49 -15.60 -4.75 -13.50
C PRO A 49 -15.00 -6.03 -14.11
N ARG A 50 -15.68 -6.70 -15.04
CA ARG A 50 -15.16 -7.92 -15.67
C ARG A 50 -14.03 -7.61 -16.64
N GLU A 51 -14.22 -6.63 -17.51
CA GLU A 51 -13.18 -6.16 -18.43
C GLU A 51 -11.94 -5.63 -17.68
N ALA A 52 -12.17 -4.91 -16.58
CA ALA A 52 -11.09 -4.44 -15.71
C ALA A 52 -10.34 -5.61 -15.06
N ALA A 53 -11.05 -6.55 -14.44
CA ALA A 53 -10.44 -7.73 -13.82
C ALA A 53 -9.66 -8.58 -14.82
N ALA A 54 -10.25 -8.86 -16.00
CA ALA A 54 -9.59 -9.59 -17.08
C ALA A 54 -8.29 -8.91 -17.52
N THR A 55 -8.31 -7.58 -17.70
CA THR A 55 -7.12 -6.82 -18.07
C THR A 55 -6.05 -6.88 -16.97
N ILE A 56 -6.42 -6.64 -15.71
CA ILE A 56 -5.45 -6.62 -14.60
C ILE A 56 -4.84 -8.00 -14.35
N VAL A 57 -5.65 -9.06 -14.35
CA VAL A 57 -5.16 -10.44 -14.16
C VAL A 57 -4.25 -10.88 -15.32
N GLY A 58 -4.58 -10.48 -16.55
CA GLY A 58 -3.79 -10.80 -17.74
C GLY A 58 -2.48 -10.03 -17.83
N GLU A 59 -2.48 -8.73 -17.51
CA GLU A 59 -1.28 -7.89 -17.67
C GLU A 59 -0.32 -7.96 -16.48
N LEU A 60 -0.79 -8.34 -15.28
CA LEU A 60 0.01 -8.37 -14.05
C LEU A 60 0.11 -9.79 -13.45
N PRO A 61 0.85 -10.72 -14.10
CA PRO A 61 0.95 -12.12 -13.69
C PRO A 61 1.74 -12.36 -12.40
N ALA A 62 2.43 -11.35 -11.87
CA ALA A 62 3.16 -11.48 -10.61
C ALA A 62 2.42 -10.85 -9.42
N LEU A 63 1.76 -9.71 -9.62
CA LEU A 63 1.06 -8.97 -8.57
C LEU A 63 -0.15 -8.22 -9.15
N ALA A 64 -1.19 -8.99 -9.51
CA ALA A 64 -2.48 -8.44 -9.91
C ALA A 64 -3.15 -7.73 -8.72
N HIS A 65 -4.00 -6.74 -9.01
CA HIS A 65 -4.71 -6.01 -7.96
C HIS A 65 -6.22 -5.99 -8.17
N LEU A 66 -6.99 -5.78 -7.10
CA LEU A 66 -8.43 -5.52 -7.20
C LEU A 66 -8.64 -4.17 -7.92
N PRO A 67 -9.31 -4.10 -9.08
CA PRO A 67 -9.51 -2.82 -9.76
C PRO A 67 -10.44 -1.89 -8.98
N GLU A 68 -10.08 -0.61 -8.94
CA GLU A 68 -10.97 0.47 -8.50
C GLU A 68 -11.49 1.25 -9.70
N LEU A 69 -12.82 1.35 -9.83
CA LEU A 69 -13.48 1.95 -11.00
C LEU A 69 -14.23 3.23 -10.61
N PRO A 70 -13.52 4.36 -10.39
CA PRO A 70 -14.11 5.61 -9.92
C PRO A 70 -15.11 6.24 -10.89
N ALA A 71 -15.07 5.88 -12.19
CA ALA A 71 -16.02 6.38 -13.18
C ALA A 71 -17.47 5.89 -12.96
N ARG A 72 -17.70 4.97 -12.02
CA ARG A 72 -19.06 4.54 -11.61
C ARG A 72 -19.71 5.51 -10.61
N GLY A 73 -19.03 6.61 -10.28
CA GLY A 73 -19.57 7.74 -9.51
C GLY A 73 -19.43 7.54 -7.99
N VAL A 74 -20.29 8.24 -7.24
CA VAL A 74 -20.25 8.27 -5.76
C VAL A 74 -20.24 6.86 -5.17
N GLY A 75 -19.36 6.64 -4.20
CA GLY A 75 -19.15 5.33 -3.56
C GLY A 75 -18.19 4.40 -4.30
N SER A 76 -17.79 4.75 -5.53
CA SER A 76 -16.77 4.01 -6.30
C SER A 76 -15.39 4.68 -6.31
N ASP A 77 -15.34 5.96 -5.95
CA ASP A 77 -14.08 6.68 -5.71
C ASP A 77 -13.40 6.19 -4.42
N MET A 78 -12.10 6.45 -4.30
CA MET A 78 -11.26 5.96 -3.21
C MET A 78 -11.81 6.29 -1.82
N VAL A 79 -12.34 7.51 -1.61
CA VAL A 79 -12.92 7.90 -0.31
C VAL A 79 -14.29 7.26 -0.13
N GLY A 80 -15.18 7.37 -1.12
CA GLY A 80 -16.53 6.78 -1.08
C GLY A 80 -16.52 5.27 -0.83
N ARG A 81 -15.60 4.55 -1.49
CA ARG A 81 -15.43 3.09 -1.36
C ARG A 81 -15.07 2.68 0.08
N ALA A 82 -14.35 3.53 0.83
CA ALA A 82 -14.01 3.24 2.23
C ALA A 82 -15.25 3.00 3.12
N SER A 83 -16.42 3.55 2.75
CA SER A 83 -17.67 3.29 3.48
C SER A 83 -18.12 1.83 3.44
N ALA A 84 -17.63 1.05 2.46
CA ALA A 84 -17.88 -0.39 2.38
C ALA A 84 -16.87 -1.22 3.20
N LEU A 85 -15.83 -0.58 3.73
CA LEU A 85 -14.76 -1.22 4.48
C LEU A 85 -14.90 -0.95 5.98
N LEU A 86 -15.29 0.27 6.38
CA LEU A 86 -15.42 0.64 7.80
C LEU A 86 -16.47 -0.23 8.51
N VAL A 87 -16.09 -0.77 9.67
CA VAL A 87 -16.96 -1.63 10.50
C VAL A 87 -17.80 -0.81 11.48
N ASP A 88 -17.15 0.05 12.28
CA ASP A 88 -17.80 0.77 13.39
C ASP A 88 -18.12 2.23 13.08
N MET A 89 -17.55 2.76 11.99
CA MET A 89 -17.81 4.13 11.54
C MET A 89 -18.56 4.17 10.22
N GLN A 90 -19.50 5.09 10.12
CA GLN A 90 -20.36 5.26 8.96
C GLN A 90 -20.26 6.69 8.44
N PHE A 91 -20.36 6.86 7.13
CA PHE A 91 -20.45 8.17 6.51
C PHE A 91 -21.34 8.12 5.26
N ASP A 92 -21.84 9.29 4.86
CA ASP A 92 -22.61 9.45 3.62
C ASP A 92 -22.14 10.70 2.87
N THR A 93 -22.56 10.81 1.62
CA THR A 93 -22.29 11.96 0.76
C THR A 93 -23.12 13.18 1.19
N THR A 94 -22.56 14.35 0.91
CA THR A 94 -23.14 15.67 1.10
C THR A 94 -22.83 16.51 -0.14
N THR A 95 -23.37 17.73 -0.20
CA THR A 95 -23.05 18.65 -1.30
C THR A 95 -21.58 19.08 -1.35
N ARG A 96 -20.81 18.87 -0.28
CA ARG A 96 -19.39 19.28 -0.18
C ARG A 96 -18.40 18.11 -0.22
N GLY A 97 -18.87 16.87 -0.18
CA GLY A 97 -18.03 15.69 -0.02
C GLY A 97 -18.65 14.70 0.96
N TYR A 98 -17.83 14.04 1.77
CA TYR A 98 -18.27 12.98 2.68
C TYR A 98 -18.30 13.44 4.13
N ARG A 99 -19.29 12.97 4.89
CA ARG A 99 -19.48 13.34 6.30
C ARG A 99 -19.92 12.14 7.12
N LEU A 100 -19.34 12.01 8.31
CA LEU A 100 -19.71 10.98 9.28
C LEU A 100 -21.21 11.02 9.58
N SER A 101 -21.81 9.84 9.69
CA SER A 101 -23.23 9.64 9.93
C SER A 101 -23.45 8.61 11.04
N ALA A 102 -24.55 8.74 11.77
CA ALA A 102 -24.90 7.77 12.81
C ALA A 102 -25.40 6.42 12.26
N ARG A 103 -25.74 6.37 10.96
CA ARG A 103 -26.30 5.18 10.30
C ARG A 103 -25.77 5.04 8.88
N PRO A 104 -25.72 3.81 8.34
CA PRO A 104 -25.35 3.57 6.95
C PRO A 104 -26.27 4.30 5.98
N GLY A 105 -25.63 5.12 5.16
CA GLY A 105 -26.25 5.97 4.17
C GLY A 105 -26.56 5.28 2.84
N SER A 106 -27.02 6.08 1.88
CA SER A 106 -27.20 5.61 0.49
C SER A 106 -25.86 5.32 -0.18
N THR A 107 -24.84 6.14 0.10
CA THR A 107 -23.47 5.94 -0.39
C THR A 107 -22.89 4.63 0.12
N ALA A 108 -23.01 4.34 1.43
CA ALA A 108 -22.47 3.11 2.03
C ALA A 108 -23.06 1.85 1.39
N ARG A 109 -24.40 1.81 1.21
CA ARG A 109 -25.07 0.69 0.51
C ARG A 109 -24.56 0.53 -0.92
N ARG A 110 -24.47 1.64 -1.66
CA ARG A 110 -23.96 1.65 -3.03
C ARG A 110 -22.50 1.18 -3.10
N ALA A 111 -21.64 1.64 -2.19
CA ALA A 111 -20.24 1.25 -2.13
C ALA A 111 -20.09 -0.26 -1.86
N HIS A 112 -20.90 -0.81 -0.94
CA HIS A 112 -20.93 -2.26 -0.69
C HIS A 112 -21.37 -3.06 -1.92
N ASP A 113 -22.43 -2.63 -2.61
CA ASP A 113 -22.91 -3.30 -3.82
C ASP A 113 -21.86 -3.28 -4.94
N LEU A 114 -21.19 -2.15 -5.12
CA LEU A 114 -20.12 -2.00 -6.11
C LEU A 114 -18.91 -2.85 -5.77
N LEU A 115 -18.44 -2.81 -4.51
CA LEU A 115 -17.32 -3.63 -4.05
C LEU A 115 -17.61 -5.11 -4.21
N ARG A 116 -18.81 -5.58 -3.83
CA ARG A 116 -19.22 -6.97 -4.04
C ARG A 116 -19.19 -7.36 -5.52
N THR A 117 -19.70 -6.48 -6.39
CA THR A 117 -19.68 -6.71 -7.84
C THR A 117 -18.24 -6.81 -8.37
N ASP A 118 -17.31 -6.01 -7.84
CA ASP A 118 -15.89 -6.05 -8.21
C ASP A 118 -15.22 -7.34 -7.76
N LEU A 119 -15.55 -7.81 -6.55
CA LEU A 119 -15.05 -9.08 -6.01
C LEU A 119 -15.56 -10.27 -6.80
N ASP A 120 -16.87 -10.31 -7.10
CA ASP A 120 -17.48 -11.37 -7.89
C ASP A 120 -16.85 -11.43 -9.30
N ALA A 121 -16.58 -10.27 -9.92
CA ALA A 121 -15.90 -10.21 -11.22
C ALA A 121 -14.44 -10.66 -11.16
N LEU A 122 -13.69 -10.26 -10.12
CA LEU A 122 -12.30 -10.69 -9.95
C LEU A 122 -12.21 -12.20 -9.72
N GLU A 123 -13.08 -12.75 -8.87
CA GLU A 123 -13.18 -14.17 -8.56
C GLU A 123 -13.50 -14.99 -9.83
N GLU A 124 -14.51 -14.58 -10.60
CA GLU A 124 -14.87 -15.22 -11.88
C GLU A 124 -13.68 -15.29 -12.86
N ILE A 125 -12.96 -14.17 -13.04
CA ILE A 125 -11.79 -14.11 -13.92
C ILE A 125 -10.62 -14.95 -13.37
N TRP A 126 -10.40 -14.90 -12.06
CA TRP A 126 -9.32 -15.64 -11.40
C TRP A 126 -9.51 -17.15 -11.52
N GLU A 127 -10.74 -17.63 -11.31
CA GLU A 127 -11.13 -19.03 -11.50
C GLU A 127 -10.98 -19.45 -12.97
N THR A 128 -11.50 -18.64 -13.90
CA THR A 128 -11.43 -18.92 -15.34
C THR A 128 -9.98 -19.02 -15.83
N ALA A 129 -9.08 -18.22 -15.25
CA ALA A 129 -7.65 -18.28 -15.54
C ALA A 129 -6.92 -19.45 -14.85
N GLY A 130 -7.60 -20.25 -14.02
CA GLY A 130 -7.02 -21.39 -13.32
C GLY A 130 -6.06 -21.01 -12.19
N LEU A 131 -6.25 -19.82 -11.60
CA LEU A 131 -5.30 -19.25 -10.64
C LEU A 131 -5.65 -19.57 -9.18
N THR A 132 -6.83 -20.11 -8.92
CA THR A 132 -7.31 -20.43 -7.57
C THR A 132 -6.38 -21.43 -6.87
N GLY A 133 -5.89 -21.06 -5.68
CA GLY A 133 -5.03 -21.93 -4.87
C GLY A 133 -3.62 -22.13 -5.43
N THR A 134 -3.21 -21.35 -6.43
CA THR A 134 -1.84 -21.41 -6.99
C THR A 134 -0.78 -20.80 -6.07
N GLY A 135 -1.19 -20.20 -4.95
CA GLY A 135 -0.28 -19.47 -4.05
C GLY A 135 0.20 -18.14 -4.60
N ARG A 136 -0.44 -17.63 -5.68
CA ARG A 136 -0.15 -16.30 -6.20
C ARG A 136 -0.55 -15.22 -5.20
N THR A 137 0.13 -14.08 -5.28
CA THR A 137 -0.17 -12.91 -4.48
C THR A 137 -1.09 -11.95 -5.23
N VAL A 138 -2.09 -11.42 -4.53
CA VAL A 138 -2.99 -10.38 -5.01
C VAL A 138 -2.87 -9.16 -4.12
N LYS A 139 -2.83 -7.99 -4.75
CA LYS A 139 -2.85 -6.71 -4.04
C LYS A 139 -4.27 -6.20 -3.90
N VAL A 140 -4.65 -5.78 -2.71
CA VAL A 140 -5.85 -4.97 -2.47
C VAL A 140 -5.42 -3.60 -1.98
N GLN A 141 -6.20 -2.56 -2.27
CA GLN A 141 -5.86 -1.21 -1.84
C GLN A 141 -7.06 -0.49 -1.25
N SER A 142 -6.77 0.51 -0.42
CA SER A 142 -7.75 1.39 0.21
C SER A 142 -7.09 2.74 0.51
N VAL A 143 -7.92 3.77 0.68
CA VAL A 143 -7.46 5.05 1.25
C VAL A 143 -6.84 4.82 2.63
N GLY A 144 -5.71 5.47 2.89
CA GLY A 144 -5.08 5.46 4.21
C GLY A 144 -5.82 6.31 5.24
N PRO A 145 -5.60 6.06 6.54
CA PRO A 145 -6.34 6.71 7.61
C PRO A 145 -6.18 8.24 7.64
N LEU A 146 -5.01 8.78 7.30
CA LEU A 146 -4.75 10.22 7.37
C LEU A 146 -5.47 10.95 6.22
N THR A 147 -5.40 10.39 5.01
CA THR A 147 -6.14 10.90 3.86
C THR A 147 -7.64 10.76 4.05
N LEU A 148 -8.13 9.66 4.64
CA LEU A 148 -9.54 9.49 4.94
C LEU A 148 -10.01 10.56 5.95
N ALA A 149 -9.28 10.74 7.05
CA ALA A 149 -9.57 11.78 8.06
C ALA A 149 -9.51 13.21 7.49
N ALA A 150 -8.65 13.46 6.50
CA ALA A 150 -8.55 14.74 5.79
C ALA A 150 -9.75 15.02 4.89
N HIS A 151 -10.43 13.98 4.39
CA HIS A 151 -11.54 14.12 3.43
C HIS A 151 -12.93 13.97 4.06
N LEU A 152 -13.03 13.35 5.23
CA LEU A 152 -14.28 13.24 5.97
C LEU A 152 -14.56 14.48 6.83
N GLU A 153 -15.83 14.89 6.87
CA GLU A 153 -16.34 15.90 7.79
C GLU A 153 -17.03 15.27 9.01
N LEU A 154 -16.93 15.94 10.15
CA LEU A 154 -17.76 15.72 11.33
C LEU A 154 -19.16 16.30 11.11
N ALA A 155 -20.11 15.97 12.00
CA ALA A 155 -21.48 16.51 11.93
C ALA A 155 -21.52 18.05 11.94
N ASN A 156 -20.55 18.71 12.59
CA ASN A 156 -20.42 20.17 12.66
C ASN A 156 -19.71 20.80 11.43
N GLY A 157 -19.30 20.01 10.44
CA GLY A 157 -18.66 20.47 9.21
C GLY A 157 -17.14 20.70 9.31
N HIS A 158 -16.52 20.48 10.47
CA HIS A 158 -15.05 20.42 10.56
C HIS A 158 -14.52 19.10 10.02
N ARG A 159 -13.25 19.05 9.61
CA ARG A 159 -12.61 17.80 9.18
C ARG A 159 -12.48 16.84 10.36
N VAL A 160 -12.61 15.54 10.10
CA VAL A 160 -12.36 14.49 11.12
C VAL A 160 -10.97 14.66 11.73
N LEU A 161 -9.98 15.07 10.94
CA LEU A 161 -8.61 15.37 11.40
C LEU A 161 -8.51 16.39 12.55
N THR A 162 -9.56 17.17 12.82
CA THR A 162 -9.59 18.13 13.94
C THR A 162 -10.00 17.53 15.28
N ASP A 163 -10.44 16.27 15.31
CA ASP A 163 -10.89 15.55 16.50
C ASP A 163 -10.09 14.25 16.63
N SER A 164 -9.15 14.22 17.59
CA SER A 164 -8.27 13.08 17.80
C SER A 164 -9.03 11.79 18.19
N GLY A 165 -10.19 11.91 18.84
CA GLY A 165 -11.04 10.76 19.16
C GLY A 165 -11.65 10.17 17.89
N ALA A 166 -12.23 11.02 17.04
CA ALA A 166 -12.81 10.60 15.78
C ALA A 166 -11.75 10.01 14.82
N VAL A 167 -10.53 10.55 14.79
CA VAL A 167 -9.43 10.00 13.98
C VAL A 167 -9.02 8.62 14.48
N ARG A 168 -8.95 8.43 15.80
CA ARG A 168 -8.64 7.13 16.41
C ARG A 168 -9.70 6.09 16.05
N ASP A 169 -10.97 6.39 16.29
CA ASP A 169 -12.09 5.49 15.98
C ASP A 169 -12.12 5.14 14.48
N LEU A 170 -11.80 6.11 13.62
CA LEU A 170 -11.75 5.92 12.16
C LEU A 170 -10.63 4.98 11.75
N SER A 171 -9.48 5.14 12.38
CA SER A 171 -8.30 4.32 12.11
C SER A 171 -8.51 2.89 12.60
N GLU A 172 -9.07 2.70 13.80
CA GLU A 172 -9.42 1.39 14.35
C GLU A 172 -10.49 0.69 13.48
N SER A 173 -11.55 1.42 13.08
CA SER A 173 -12.60 0.92 12.20
C SER A 173 -12.07 0.55 10.80
N LEU A 174 -11.14 1.33 10.25
CA LEU A 174 -10.49 1.03 8.96
C LEU A 174 -9.55 -0.18 9.07
N ALA A 175 -8.79 -0.27 10.16
CA ALA A 175 -7.87 -1.36 10.42
C ALA A 175 -8.59 -2.72 10.45
N GLU A 176 -9.69 -2.81 11.19
CA GLU A 176 -10.53 -4.01 11.24
C GLU A 176 -11.18 -4.31 9.88
N GLY A 177 -11.78 -3.28 9.26
CA GLY A 177 -12.43 -3.39 7.97
C GLY A 177 -11.52 -3.94 6.87
N LEU A 178 -10.31 -3.39 6.79
CA LEU A 178 -9.32 -3.77 5.79
C LEU A 178 -8.76 -5.18 6.04
N ARG A 179 -8.58 -5.57 7.31
CA ARG A 179 -8.20 -6.94 7.67
C ARG A 179 -9.27 -7.94 7.24
N ASN A 180 -10.55 -7.62 7.49
CA ASN A 180 -11.67 -8.46 7.09
C ASN A 180 -11.78 -8.56 5.56
N HIS A 181 -11.59 -7.43 4.87
CA HIS A 181 -11.58 -7.39 3.41
C HIS A 181 -10.44 -8.22 2.81
N ALA A 182 -9.21 -8.06 3.30
CA ALA A 182 -8.06 -8.85 2.87
C ALA A 182 -8.29 -10.35 3.11
N ALA A 183 -8.81 -10.73 4.28
CA ALA A 183 -9.12 -12.12 4.59
C ALA A 183 -10.18 -12.72 3.64
N GLU A 184 -11.22 -11.97 3.31
CA GLU A 184 -12.25 -12.39 2.36
C GLU A 184 -11.69 -12.57 0.95
N VAL A 185 -10.90 -11.60 0.46
CA VAL A 185 -10.26 -11.71 -0.87
C VAL A 185 -9.30 -12.90 -0.93
N GLY A 186 -8.45 -13.05 0.11
CA GLY A 186 -7.52 -14.19 0.18
C GLY A 186 -8.25 -15.53 0.19
N LYS A 187 -9.38 -15.62 0.89
CA LYS A 187 -10.22 -16.82 0.92
C LYS A 187 -10.87 -17.12 -0.43
N ARG A 188 -11.49 -16.13 -1.09
CA ARG A 188 -12.12 -16.28 -2.41
C ARG A 188 -11.13 -16.75 -3.47
N LEU A 189 -9.94 -16.15 -3.50
CA LEU A 189 -8.97 -16.37 -4.56
C LEU A 189 -7.98 -17.51 -4.25
N GLY A 190 -7.92 -17.99 -3.00
CA GLY A 190 -6.87 -18.89 -2.54
C GLY A 190 -5.47 -18.30 -2.73
N ALA A 191 -5.33 -17.00 -2.40
CA ALA A 191 -4.17 -16.17 -2.70
C ALA A 191 -3.63 -15.49 -1.44
N ASP A 192 -2.33 -15.23 -1.41
CA ASP A 192 -1.74 -14.34 -0.41
C ASP A 192 -2.07 -12.88 -0.73
N ILE A 193 -2.22 -12.05 0.30
CA ILE A 193 -2.67 -10.66 0.13
C ILE A 193 -1.61 -9.67 0.55
N VAL A 194 -1.32 -8.72 -0.35
CA VAL A 194 -0.61 -7.48 -0.04
C VAL A 194 -1.65 -6.38 0.08
N VAL A 195 -1.59 -5.60 1.15
CA VAL A 195 -2.47 -4.44 1.34
C VAL A 195 -1.72 -3.18 0.93
N GLN A 196 -2.36 -2.30 0.16
CA GLN A 196 -1.85 -0.95 -0.09
C GLN A 196 -2.73 0.11 0.57
N LEU A 197 -2.10 1.07 1.26
CA LEU A 197 -2.74 2.26 1.79
C LEU A 197 -2.35 3.47 0.92
N ASP A 198 -3.35 4.16 0.39
CA ASP A 198 -3.16 5.35 -0.44
C ASP A 198 -3.23 6.60 0.44
N GLU A 199 -2.10 7.28 0.57
CA GLU A 199 -1.93 8.50 1.39
C GLU A 199 -1.54 9.74 0.57
N PRO A 200 -2.34 10.16 -0.44
CA PRO A 200 -2.02 11.33 -1.26
C PRO A 200 -2.09 12.66 -0.49
N SER A 201 -2.81 12.74 0.63
CA SER A 201 -2.90 13.97 1.45
C SER A 201 -1.84 14.10 2.53
N LEU A 202 -0.91 13.15 2.61
CA LEU A 202 0.04 13.05 3.71
C LEU A 202 0.86 14.32 3.92
N GLY A 203 1.43 14.89 2.86
CA GLY A 203 2.18 16.15 2.95
C GLY A 203 1.33 17.29 3.52
N ALA A 204 0.11 17.46 3.02
CA ALA A 204 -0.81 18.49 3.50
C ALA A 204 -1.27 18.28 4.96
N VAL A 205 -1.38 17.03 5.41
CA VAL A 205 -1.69 16.68 6.81
C VAL A 205 -0.54 17.06 7.74
N LEU A 206 0.69 16.71 7.37
CA LEU A 206 1.88 16.99 8.18
C LEU A 206 2.24 18.48 8.21
N GLU A 207 1.95 19.21 7.13
CA GLU A 207 2.27 20.64 7.02
C GLU A 207 1.12 21.57 7.47
N GLY A 208 -0.09 21.03 7.70
CA GLY A 208 -1.27 21.84 8.01
C GLY A 208 -1.80 22.63 6.79
N GLY A 209 -1.59 22.09 5.58
CA GLY A 209 -1.98 22.70 4.31
C GLY A 209 -3.45 22.45 3.91
N LEU A 210 -4.21 21.70 4.70
CA LEU A 210 -5.61 21.39 4.41
C LEU A 210 -6.51 22.60 4.65
N ARG A 211 -7.40 22.86 3.69
CA ARG A 211 -8.46 23.87 3.83
C ARG A 211 -9.48 23.41 4.87
N GLY A 212 -9.79 24.28 5.83
CA GLY A 212 -10.83 24.09 6.83
C GLY A 212 -12.23 24.39 6.31
N ALA A 213 -13.21 24.39 7.22
CA ALA A 213 -14.63 24.58 6.91
C ALA A 213 -14.98 25.96 6.31
N SER A 214 -14.06 26.93 6.43
CA SER A 214 -14.13 28.24 5.77
C SER A 214 -12.80 28.54 5.08
N VAL A 215 -12.82 29.43 4.07
CA VAL A 215 -11.63 29.87 3.33
C VAL A 215 -10.56 30.50 4.24
N LEU A 216 -10.94 30.95 5.44
CA LEU A 216 -10.06 31.65 6.40
C LEU A 216 -9.45 30.73 7.46
N ASN A 217 -9.86 29.46 7.54
CA ASN A 217 -9.32 28.51 8.52
C ASN A 217 -8.56 27.40 7.81
N THR A 218 -7.31 27.16 8.18
CA THR A 218 -6.57 25.94 7.83
C THR A 218 -6.69 24.92 8.95
N VAL A 219 -6.61 23.64 8.60
CA VAL A 219 -6.48 22.57 9.61
C VAL A 219 -5.03 22.57 10.08
N ARG A 220 -4.81 22.55 11.40
CA ARG A 220 -3.45 22.51 11.96
C ARG A 220 -2.70 21.27 11.49
N ALA A 221 -1.38 21.41 11.35
CA ALA A 221 -0.47 20.30 11.13
C ALA A 221 -0.68 19.21 12.20
N VAL A 222 -0.72 17.95 11.77
CA VAL A 222 -0.69 16.81 12.67
C VAL A 222 0.78 16.50 12.98
N PRO A 223 1.19 16.48 14.26
CA PRO A 223 2.56 16.14 14.62
C PRO A 223 2.94 14.74 14.12
N GLU A 224 4.16 14.59 13.59
CA GLU A 224 4.64 13.32 13.02
C GLU A 224 4.44 12.10 13.95
N PRO A 225 4.70 12.17 15.27
CA PRO A 225 4.48 11.01 16.14
C PRO A 225 3.02 10.56 16.22
N GLU A 226 2.08 11.52 16.17
CA GLU A 226 0.64 11.24 16.18
C GLU A 226 0.20 10.65 14.83
N ALA A 227 0.65 11.24 13.71
CA ALA A 227 0.38 10.74 12.38
C ALA A 227 0.95 9.33 12.16
N LEU A 228 2.15 9.04 12.67
CA LEU A 228 2.73 7.69 12.65
C LEU A 228 1.89 6.71 13.45
N TYR A 229 1.47 7.07 14.66
CA TYR A 229 0.61 6.20 15.48
C TYR A 229 -0.70 5.83 14.77
N ILE A 230 -1.35 6.82 14.14
CA ILE A 230 -2.57 6.63 13.36
C ILE A 230 -2.33 5.66 12.19
N LEU A 231 -1.28 5.89 11.42
CA LEU A 231 -0.92 5.08 10.26
C LEU A 231 -0.57 3.64 10.66
N ASP A 232 0.26 3.49 11.69
CA ASP A 232 0.73 2.18 12.16
C ASP A 232 -0.38 1.37 12.84
N THR A 233 -1.40 2.02 13.39
CA THR A 233 -2.61 1.33 13.88
C THR A 233 -3.28 0.53 12.76
N VAL A 234 -3.35 1.09 11.54
CA VAL A 234 -3.91 0.38 10.39
C VAL A 234 -2.92 -0.63 9.81
N VAL A 235 -1.65 -0.26 9.69
CA VAL A 235 -0.60 -1.13 9.10
C VAL A 235 -0.42 -2.41 9.91
N THR A 236 -0.24 -2.29 11.23
CA THR A 236 0.10 -3.42 12.11
C THR A 236 -1.07 -4.36 12.37
N ALA A 237 -2.30 -3.94 12.06
CA ALA A 237 -3.48 -4.78 12.16
C ALA A 237 -3.61 -5.79 11.01
N GLN A 238 -2.85 -5.62 9.92
CA GLN A 238 -2.91 -6.49 8.75
C GLN A 238 -2.05 -7.74 8.96
N SER A 239 -2.52 -8.88 8.45
CA SER A 239 -1.78 -10.15 8.54
C SER A 239 -0.69 -10.30 7.47
N GLY A 240 -0.85 -9.61 6.34
CA GLY A 240 0.10 -9.56 5.22
C GLY A 240 0.90 -8.26 5.20
N PRO A 241 1.91 -8.17 4.33
CA PRO A 241 2.72 -6.97 4.22
C PRO A 241 1.90 -5.80 3.67
N VAL A 242 2.22 -4.60 4.16
CA VAL A 242 1.55 -3.36 3.77
C VAL A 242 2.49 -2.46 2.96
N LEU A 243 1.98 -1.98 1.84
CA LEU A 243 2.59 -0.95 1.00
C LEU A 243 1.89 0.39 1.24
N ILE A 244 2.62 1.49 1.36
CA ILE A 244 2.03 2.83 1.41
C ILE A 244 2.36 3.54 0.11
N HIS A 245 1.34 3.96 -0.64
CA HIS A 245 1.53 4.81 -1.82
C HIS A 245 1.27 6.27 -1.45
N CYS A 246 2.23 7.15 -1.77
CA CYS A 246 2.09 8.59 -1.60
C CYS A 246 2.51 9.28 -2.91
N CYS A 247 1.55 9.94 -3.57
CA CYS A 247 1.81 10.74 -4.77
C CYS A 247 2.00 12.24 -4.47
N ALA A 248 2.25 12.61 -3.22
CA ALA A 248 2.65 13.97 -2.86
C ALA A 248 4.01 14.32 -3.50
N ALA A 249 4.23 15.59 -3.82
CA ALA A 249 5.42 16.05 -4.53
C ALA A 249 6.13 17.17 -3.74
N PRO A 250 7.27 16.90 -3.06
CA PRO A 250 7.86 15.58 -2.83
C PRO A 250 7.08 14.76 -1.78
N PRO A 251 7.21 13.42 -1.77
CA PRO A 251 6.67 12.59 -0.71
C PRO A 251 7.45 12.80 0.60
N PRO A 252 6.80 12.73 1.78
CA PRO A 252 7.46 12.88 3.07
C PRO A 252 8.21 11.60 3.46
N LEU A 253 9.30 11.29 2.74
CA LEU A 253 10.08 10.06 2.89
C LEU A 253 10.65 9.84 4.31
N PRO A 254 11.18 10.86 5.02
CA PRO A 254 11.67 10.68 6.39
C PRO A 254 10.58 10.20 7.35
N PHE A 255 9.37 10.75 7.23
CA PHE A 255 8.20 10.29 7.98
C PHE A 255 7.85 8.85 7.61
N LEU A 256 7.74 8.54 6.31
CA LEU A 256 7.36 7.21 5.81
C LEU A 256 8.35 6.11 6.23
N ARG A 257 9.64 6.45 6.39
CA ARG A 257 10.66 5.54 6.95
C ARG A 257 10.32 5.07 8.36
N GLY A 258 9.72 5.94 9.17
CA GLY A 258 9.32 5.64 10.54
C GLY A 258 8.10 4.71 10.65
N SER A 259 7.32 4.54 9.58
CA SER A 259 6.14 3.68 9.59
C SER A 259 6.47 2.19 9.67
N ALA A 260 5.52 1.38 10.11
CA ALA A 260 5.60 -0.08 10.11
C ALA A 260 5.44 -0.73 8.72
N ALA A 261 5.19 0.06 7.66
CA ALA A 261 4.92 -0.47 6.32
C ALA A 261 6.13 -1.24 5.76
N ALA A 262 5.89 -2.30 5.01
CA ALA A 262 6.95 -3.08 4.37
C ALA A 262 7.50 -2.39 3.11
N ALA A 263 6.65 -1.64 2.40
CA ALA A 263 7.02 -0.96 1.17
C ALA A 263 6.50 0.48 1.10
N ILE A 264 7.27 1.36 0.46
CA ILE A 264 6.89 2.74 0.19
C ILE A 264 6.84 2.97 -1.32
N GLY A 265 5.71 3.46 -1.82
CA GLY A 265 5.48 3.77 -3.23
C GLY A 265 5.38 5.26 -3.48
N PHE A 266 6.07 5.75 -4.51
CA PHE A 266 6.12 7.17 -4.86
C PHE A 266 6.44 7.37 -6.34
N ASP A 267 6.16 8.57 -6.85
CA ASP A 267 6.57 8.99 -8.19
C ASP A 267 8.05 9.39 -8.19
N VAL A 268 8.88 8.67 -8.96
CA VAL A 268 10.31 8.97 -9.04
C VAL A 268 10.60 10.36 -9.61
N ALA A 269 9.71 10.90 -10.44
CA ALA A 269 9.89 12.22 -11.07
C ALA A 269 9.81 13.35 -10.04
N THR A 270 9.25 13.09 -8.85
CA THR A 270 9.19 14.05 -7.74
C THR A 270 10.44 14.02 -6.86
N ILE A 271 11.34 13.06 -7.07
CA ILE A 271 12.56 12.88 -6.27
C ILE A 271 13.67 13.77 -6.81
N ALA A 272 14.05 14.77 -6.01
CA ALA A 272 15.23 15.60 -6.28
C ALA A 272 16.49 15.02 -5.63
N THR A 273 17.66 15.56 -5.98
CA THR A 273 18.95 15.17 -5.37
C THR A 273 18.93 15.24 -3.84
N GLY A 274 18.23 16.22 -3.26
CA GLY A 274 18.10 16.36 -1.81
C GLY A 274 17.25 15.28 -1.12
N ASN A 275 16.55 14.44 -1.88
CA ASN A 275 15.75 13.33 -1.36
C ASN A 275 16.48 11.98 -1.41
N LEU A 276 17.66 11.90 -2.04
CA LEU A 276 18.37 10.64 -2.24
C LEU A 276 18.74 9.99 -0.91
N ASP A 277 19.27 10.76 0.05
CA ASP A 277 19.62 10.23 1.38
C ASP A 277 18.43 9.54 2.05
N ALA A 278 17.24 10.15 1.98
CA ALA A 278 16.03 9.55 2.55
C ALA A 278 15.61 8.24 1.86
N ILE A 279 15.86 8.10 0.56
CA ILE A 279 15.62 6.84 -0.16
C ILE A 279 16.65 5.77 0.24
N GLY A 280 17.92 6.17 0.39
CA GLY A 280 18.96 5.28 0.91
C GLY A 280 18.60 4.75 2.29
N GLU A 281 18.19 5.65 3.20
CA GLU A 281 17.74 5.28 4.54
C GLU A 281 16.51 4.35 4.54
N LEU A 282 15.59 4.47 3.57
CA LEU A 282 14.46 3.54 3.42
C LEU A 282 14.95 2.13 3.08
N LEU A 283 15.86 2.02 2.12
CA LEU A 283 16.43 0.73 1.71
C LEU A 283 17.26 0.11 2.84
N ASP A 284 18.07 0.90 3.54
CA ASP A 284 18.86 0.45 4.69
C ASP A 284 17.98 0.00 5.86
N ALA A 285 16.82 0.66 6.06
CA ALA A 285 15.79 0.22 7.00
C ALA A 285 15.05 -1.07 6.56
N GLY A 286 15.45 -1.65 5.42
CA GLY A 286 14.92 -2.91 4.89
C GLY A 286 13.59 -2.77 4.16
N LYS A 287 13.14 -1.55 3.85
CA LYS A 287 11.90 -1.30 3.10
C LYS A 287 12.06 -1.69 1.64
N TYR A 288 10.95 -2.11 1.03
CA TYR A 288 10.83 -2.23 -0.43
C TYR A 288 10.34 -0.91 -1.03
N LEU A 289 10.64 -0.67 -2.31
CA LEU A 289 10.21 0.54 -3.01
C LEU A 289 9.28 0.19 -4.17
N ALA A 290 8.08 0.77 -4.23
CA ALA A 290 7.27 0.79 -5.44
C ALA A 290 7.56 2.08 -6.22
N VAL A 291 8.43 1.97 -7.21
CA VAL A 291 8.93 3.12 -7.95
C VAL A 291 7.97 3.41 -9.11
N GLY A 292 7.28 4.54 -9.02
CA GLY A 292 6.45 5.09 -10.09
C GLY A 292 7.31 5.57 -11.24
N LEU A 293 7.38 4.79 -12.32
CA LEU A 293 8.19 5.08 -13.50
C LEU A 293 7.36 5.47 -14.71
N VAL A 294 6.12 4.98 -14.79
CA VAL A 294 5.28 5.16 -15.99
C VAL A 294 4.26 6.28 -15.77
N PRO A 295 4.21 7.33 -16.62
CA PRO A 295 3.26 8.42 -16.48
C PRO A 295 1.79 7.96 -16.57
N THR A 296 0.90 8.57 -15.80
CA THR A 296 -0.55 8.31 -15.90
C THR A 296 -1.21 8.94 -17.12
N SER A 297 -0.54 9.89 -17.79
CA SER A 297 -1.00 10.46 -19.05
C SER A 297 -0.03 10.15 -20.18
N ALA A 298 -0.55 9.93 -21.38
CA ALA A 298 0.27 9.66 -22.56
C ALA A 298 1.13 10.90 -22.86
N PRO A 299 2.47 10.80 -22.80
CA PRO A 299 3.32 11.92 -23.16
C PRO A 299 3.23 12.19 -24.67
N PRO A 300 3.56 13.41 -25.14
CA PRO A 300 3.48 13.77 -26.56
C PRO A 300 4.36 12.89 -27.46
N THR A 301 5.50 12.44 -26.93
CA THR A 301 6.39 11.48 -27.60
C THR A 301 6.25 10.13 -26.91
N PRO A 302 5.89 9.05 -27.63
CA PRO A 302 5.75 7.72 -27.05
C PRO A 302 7.04 7.29 -26.32
N PRO A 303 6.97 6.93 -25.03
CA PRO A 303 8.15 6.53 -24.29
C PRO A 303 8.52 5.09 -24.63
N SER A 304 9.82 4.80 -24.67
CA SER A 304 10.33 3.43 -24.69
C SER A 304 10.43 2.90 -23.27
N TRP A 305 10.29 1.58 -23.07
CA TRP A 305 10.55 0.96 -21.76
C TRP A 305 11.97 1.29 -21.26
N ARG A 306 12.96 1.36 -22.16
CA ARG A 306 14.34 1.67 -21.80
C ARG A 306 14.45 3.07 -21.17
N GLY A 307 13.84 4.09 -21.79
CA GLY A 307 13.80 5.43 -21.21
C GLY A 307 13.05 5.51 -19.88
N LEU A 308 12.05 4.66 -19.68
CA LEU A 308 11.30 4.57 -18.41
C LEU A 308 12.06 3.77 -17.32
N ALA A 309 12.97 2.88 -17.69
CA ALA A 309 13.83 2.14 -16.78
C ALA A 309 15.01 2.99 -16.25
N GLU A 310 15.46 3.96 -17.04
CA GLU A 310 16.63 4.78 -16.71
C GLU A 310 16.55 5.47 -15.34
N PRO A 311 15.43 6.12 -14.93
CA PRO A 311 15.38 6.81 -13.65
C PRO A 311 15.57 5.88 -12.44
N GLY A 312 15.00 4.66 -12.48
CA GLY A 312 15.18 3.70 -11.40
C GLY A 312 16.59 3.15 -11.32
N VAL A 313 17.21 2.90 -12.48
CA VAL A 313 18.62 2.52 -12.57
C VAL A 313 19.54 3.62 -12.02
N ARG A 314 19.36 4.86 -12.45
CA ARG A 314 20.15 6.00 -11.95
C ARG A 314 19.95 6.24 -10.46
N LEU A 315 18.75 5.99 -9.94
CA LEU A 315 18.47 6.06 -8.50
C LEU A 315 19.36 5.08 -7.73
N VAL A 316 19.36 3.80 -8.12
CA VAL A 316 20.18 2.76 -7.47
C VAL A 316 21.68 3.07 -7.58
N ASP A 317 22.16 3.51 -8.75
CA ASP A 317 23.56 3.88 -8.96
C ASP A 317 24.01 5.04 -8.07
N ARG A 318 23.20 6.10 -8.01
CA ARG A 318 23.53 7.30 -7.22
C ARG A 318 23.58 7.02 -5.73
N LEU A 319 22.77 6.07 -5.26
CA LEU A 319 22.77 5.62 -3.88
C LEU A 319 23.92 4.63 -3.58
N GLY A 320 24.62 4.15 -4.60
CA GLY A 320 25.72 3.19 -4.44
C GLY A 320 25.27 1.76 -4.10
N PHE A 321 23.99 1.43 -4.31
CA PHE A 321 23.50 0.07 -4.13
C PHE A 321 23.84 -0.79 -5.35
N PRO A 322 24.03 -2.12 -5.18
CA PRO A 322 24.24 -3.03 -6.31
C PRO A 322 22.98 -3.11 -7.19
N ARG A 323 23.15 -3.35 -8.50
CA ARG A 323 22.02 -3.38 -9.45
C ARG A 323 20.98 -4.46 -9.16
N ARG A 324 21.37 -5.54 -8.49
CA ARG A 324 20.43 -6.55 -7.96
C ARG A 324 19.32 -5.96 -7.09
N THR A 325 19.52 -4.78 -6.48
CA THR A 325 18.47 -4.05 -5.73
C THR A 325 17.23 -3.76 -6.59
N LEU A 326 17.40 -3.56 -7.91
CA LEU A 326 16.28 -3.41 -8.85
C LEU A 326 15.39 -4.66 -8.88
N THR A 327 15.99 -5.85 -8.75
CA THR A 327 15.29 -7.12 -8.70
C THR A 327 14.79 -7.43 -7.29
N ASP A 328 15.65 -7.29 -6.29
CA ASP A 328 15.40 -7.80 -4.94
C ASP A 328 14.51 -6.87 -4.11
N ARG A 329 14.51 -5.57 -4.39
CA ARG A 329 13.91 -4.55 -3.52
C ARG A 329 12.91 -3.61 -4.18
N ILE A 330 12.80 -3.63 -5.51
CA ILE A 330 12.00 -2.65 -6.26
C ILE A 330 10.81 -3.33 -6.95
N LEU A 331 9.65 -2.68 -6.88
CA LEU A 331 8.49 -2.92 -7.72
C LEU A 331 8.35 -1.76 -8.70
N VAL A 332 7.90 -2.06 -9.91
CA VAL A 332 7.62 -1.05 -10.92
C VAL A 332 6.13 -0.76 -10.96
N THR A 333 5.78 0.52 -10.91
CA THR A 333 4.39 0.95 -11.03
C THR A 333 4.25 2.12 -12.00
N PRO A 334 3.02 2.40 -12.46
CA PRO A 334 2.66 3.76 -12.86
C PRO A 334 2.90 4.75 -11.70
N THR A 335 3.03 6.03 -12.04
CA THR A 335 3.28 7.13 -11.09
C THR A 335 2.12 7.37 -10.11
N CYS A 336 0.90 7.03 -10.49
CA CYS A 336 -0.31 7.06 -9.66
C CYS A 336 -1.37 6.11 -10.26
N GLY A 337 -2.59 6.11 -9.74
CA GLY A 337 -3.71 5.37 -10.30
C GLY A 337 -4.09 5.82 -11.73
N LEU A 338 -4.55 4.88 -12.55
CA LEU A 338 -4.87 5.08 -13.97
C LEU A 338 -6.35 5.42 -14.22
N GLY A 339 -7.15 5.62 -13.16
CA GLY A 339 -8.60 5.81 -13.27
C GLY A 339 -9.06 6.96 -14.18
N ALA A 340 -8.24 8.00 -14.33
CA ALA A 340 -8.52 9.15 -15.19
C ALA A 340 -7.85 9.04 -16.58
N SER A 341 -7.06 8.00 -16.82
CA SER A 341 -6.33 7.81 -18.07
C SER A 341 -7.24 7.29 -19.18
N PRO A 342 -6.99 7.62 -20.46
CA PRO A 342 -7.62 6.89 -21.57
C PRO A 342 -7.31 5.40 -21.47
N LEU A 343 -8.30 4.52 -21.70
CA LEU A 343 -8.13 3.06 -21.57
C LEU A 343 -6.98 2.50 -22.42
N THR A 344 -6.79 3.03 -23.63
CA THR A 344 -5.68 2.67 -24.51
C THR A 344 -4.32 2.97 -23.89
N TRP A 345 -4.18 4.13 -23.24
CA TRP A 345 -2.96 4.49 -22.51
C TRP A 345 -2.81 3.64 -21.24
N ALA A 346 -3.87 3.42 -20.47
CA ALA A 346 -3.81 2.63 -19.24
C ALA A 346 -3.28 1.21 -19.49
N ARG A 347 -3.75 0.54 -20.56
CA ARG A 347 -3.22 -0.77 -21.00
C ARG A 347 -1.75 -0.68 -21.37
N ARG A 348 -1.36 0.30 -22.20
CA ARG A 348 0.04 0.50 -22.58
C ARG A 348 0.93 0.82 -21.38
N ALA A 349 0.43 1.55 -20.39
CA ALA A 349 1.18 1.90 -19.20
C ALA A 349 1.49 0.67 -18.33
N LEU A 350 0.56 -0.28 -18.19
CA LEU A 350 0.82 -1.55 -17.50
C LEU A 350 1.81 -2.42 -18.27
N ASP A 351 1.66 -2.49 -19.59
CA ASP A 351 2.59 -3.24 -20.45
C ASP A 351 4.02 -2.67 -20.37
N LEU A 352 4.17 -1.34 -20.44
CA LEU A 352 5.46 -0.66 -20.22
C LEU A 352 6.02 -0.91 -18.82
N SER A 353 5.17 -0.89 -17.78
CA SER A 353 5.59 -1.20 -16.41
C SER A 353 6.14 -2.62 -16.33
N ARG A 354 5.50 -3.58 -17.01
CA ARG A 354 5.94 -4.98 -17.08
C ARG A 354 7.22 -5.14 -17.88
N GLU A 355 7.38 -4.45 -19.01
CA GLU A 355 8.62 -4.44 -19.79
C GLU A 355 9.81 -3.93 -18.95
N VAL A 356 9.61 -2.85 -18.18
CA VAL A 356 10.64 -2.31 -17.28
C VAL A 356 10.95 -3.29 -16.13
N ALA A 357 9.93 -3.83 -15.47
CA ALA A 357 10.13 -4.80 -14.39
C ALA A 357 10.88 -6.05 -14.87
N ARG A 358 10.52 -6.56 -16.06
CA ARG A 358 11.22 -7.68 -16.68
C ARG A 358 12.68 -7.35 -16.96
N ALA A 359 12.96 -6.16 -17.47
CA ALA A 359 14.35 -5.72 -17.69
C ALA A 359 15.15 -5.66 -16.38
N TYR A 360 14.54 -5.24 -15.27
CA TYR A 360 15.15 -5.29 -13.94
C TYR A 360 15.35 -6.71 -13.42
N ALA A 361 14.46 -7.64 -13.75
CA ALA A 361 14.53 -9.02 -13.28
C ALA A 361 15.52 -9.89 -14.08
N ASP A 362 15.59 -9.72 -15.40
CA ASP A 362 16.34 -10.60 -16.30
C ASP A 362 17.86 -10.34 -16.24
N ASP A 363 18.31 -9.09 -16.42
CA ASP A 363 19.73 -8.71 -16.37
C ASP A 363 19.91 -7.22 -16.02
N PRO A 364 19.87 -6.87 -14.72
CA PRO A 364 19.94 -5.47 -14.29
C PRO A 364 21.33 -4.82 -14.49
N GLU A 365 22.39 -5.62 -14.65
CA GLU A 365 23.76 -5.15 -14.90
C GLU A 365 23.94 -4.71 -16.37
N SER A 366 23.20 -5.31 -17.31
CA SER A 366 23.22 -4.91 -18.73
C SER A 366 22.60 -3.54 -19.01
N LEU A 367 21.86 -2.98 -18.04
CA LEU A 367 21.14 -1.72 -18.18
C LEU A 367 22.08 -0.52 -18.05
N THR A 368 22.72 -0.19 -19.16
CA THR A 368 23.60 0.97 -19.32
C THR A 368 22.87 2.14 -19.97
N PHE A 369 23.07 3.34 -19.43
CA PHE A 369 22.50 4.60 -19.91
C PHE A 369 23.61 5.64 -19.91
N GLU A 370 23.72 6.41 -21.00
CA GLU A 370 24.74 7.45 -21.16
C GLU A 370 24.48 8.68 -20.30
#